data_AF-A0A4V1LTJ6-F1
#
_entry.id   AF-A0A4V1LTJ6-F1
#
_cell.length_a   1.000
_cell.length_b   1.000
_cell.length_c   1.000
_cell.angle_alpha   90.00
_cell.angle_beta   90.00
_cell.angle_gamma   90.00
#
_symmetry.space_group_name_H-M   'P 1'
#
loop_
_entity.id
_entity.type
_entity.pdbx_description
1 polymer ?
#
loop_
_entity_poly.entity_id
_entity_poly.type
_entity_poly.pdbx_seq_one_letter_code
_entity_poly.pdbx_strand_id
1 'polypeptide(L)'
;RGQAGGYAVMLPKEDRYFMTKPELLDKITGLLGGRVAEEIVFGEASTGAHNDFQRATGIARRMVTEFGMSDKLGPMQFGSSQGGQVFLGRDFHSEQNYSDAIAHEIDVEMQTIIKDCYARAKQILTEKRDKLDIIAKT
;
A
#
# COMPACT_ATOMS: atom_id res chain seq x y z
N ARG A 1 -1.35 -19.68 -51.02
CA ARG A 1 -2.14 -18.58 -50.44
C ARG A 1 -1.99 -18.66 -48.91
N GLY A 2 -1.01 -17.96 -48.34
CA GLY A 2 -0.82 -17.87 -46.88
C GLY A 2 -0.97 -16.42 -46.48
N GLN A 3 -2.04 -16.08 -45.77
CA GLN A 3 -2.25 -14.74 -45.26
C GLN A 3 -1.23 -14.46 -44.15
N ALA A 4 -0.22 -13.65 -44.47
CA ALA A 4 0.53 -12.90 -43.47
C ALA A 4 -0.41 -11.82 -42.91
N GLY A 5 -1.14 -12.16 -41.85
CA GLY A 5 -1.86 -11.19 -41.03
C GLY A 5 -0.86 -10.55 -40.10
N GLY A 6 -0.46 -9.30 -40.40
CA GLY A 6 0.39 -8.50 -39.54
C GLY A 6 -0.18 -8.46 -38.14
N TYR A 7 0.49 -9.14 -37.21
CA TYR A 7 0.19 -9.01 -35.80
C TYR A 7 0.90 -7.75 -35.32
N ALA A 8 0.21 -6.62 -35.42
CA ALA A 8 0.56 -5.47 -34.61
C ALA A 8 0.32 -5.90 -33.16
N VAL A 9 1.39 -6.38 -32.49
CA VAL A 9 1.40 -6.44 -31.04
C VAL A 9 1.24 -4.99 -30.59
N MET A 10 0.00 -4.59 -30.27
CA MET A 10 -0.15 -3.47 -29.35
C MET A 10 0.53 -3.94 -28.08
N LEU A 11 1.71 -3.38 -27.78
CA LEU A 11 2.30 -3.50 -26.45
C LEU A 11 1.18 -3.14 -25.47
N PRO A 12 0.77 -4.06 -24.60
CA PRO A 12 -0.08 -3.71 -23.49
C PRO A 12 0.60 -2.55 -22.77
N LYS A 13 -0.18 -1.64 -22.15
CA LYS A 13 0.35 -0.59 -21.26
C LYS A 13 0.88 -1.22 -19.96
N GLU A 14 1.77 -2.21 -20.08
CA GLU A 14 2.33 -3.07 -19.04
C GLU A 14 3.36 -2.34 -18.17
N ASP A 15 3.86 -1.20 -18.61
CA ASP A 15 4.79 -0.34 -17.85
C ASP A 15 4.21 0.26 -16.55
N ARG A 16 2.93 0.01 -16.23
CA ARG A 16 2.28 0.54 -15.02
C ARG A 16 2.35 -0.35 -13.77
N TYR A 17 2.97 -1.52 -13.84
CA TYR A 17 2.78 -2.54 -12.79
C TYR A 17 3.96 -2.78 -11.83
N PHE A 18 5.13 -2.18 -12.05
CA PHE A 18 6.26 -2.35 -11.13
C PHE A 18 6.47 -1.08 -10.31
N MET A 19 6.11 -1.14 -9.02
CA MET A 19 6.45 -0.10 -8.05
C MET A 19 7.55 -0.62 -7.12
N THR A 20 8.55 0.20 -6.88
CA THR A 20 9.63 -0.08 -5.94
C THR A 20 9.16 0.13 -4.49
N LYS A 21 9.87 -0.49 -3.53
CA LYS A 21 9.61 -0.29 -2.08
C LYS A 21 9.58 1.20 -1.72
N PRO A 22 10.56 2.05 -2.14
CA PRO A 22 10.52 3.49 -1.87
C PRO A 22 9.29 4.20 -2.42
N GLU A 23 8.86 3.89 -3.65
CA GLU A 23 7.68 4.53 -4.26
C GLU A 23 6.38 4.18 -3.52
N LEU A 24 6.26 2.95 -3.04
CA LEU A 24 5.12 2.53 -2.22
C LEU A 24 5.13 3.24 -0.85
N LEU A 25 6.29 3.35 -0.21
CA LEU A 25 6.46 4.10 1.04
C LEU A 25 6.14 5.59 0.86
N ASP A 26 6.59 6.21 -0.24
CA ASP A 26 6.28 7.60 -0.57
C ASP A 26 4.78 7.78 -0.80
N LYS A 27 4.12 6.82 -1.46
CA LYS A 27 2.67 6.83 -1.66
C LYS A 27 1.90 6.73 -0.34
N ILE A 28 2.32 5.83 0.56
CA ILE A 28 1.74 5.73 1.91
C ILE A 28 1.95 7.05 2.66
N THR A 29 3.16 7.61 2.62
CA THR A 29 3.50 8.88 3.28
C THR A 29 2.61 10.02 2.78
N GLY A 30 2.37 10.12 1.46
CA GLY A 30 1.47 11.10 0.87
C GLY A 30 0.03 10.95 1.31
N LEU A 31 -0.49 9.72 1.36
CA LEU A 31 -1.84 9.43 1.87
C LEU A 31 -2.01 9.85 3.33
N LEU A 32 -1.00 9.59 4.18
CA LEU A 32 -1.04 9.98 5.59
C LEU A 32 -0.81 11.48 5.81
N GLY A 33 -0.32 12.20 4.80
CA GLY A 33 0.00 13.62 4.88
C GLY A 33 -1.19 14.51 5.25
N GLY A 34 -2.38 14.23 4.74
CA GLY A 34 -3.59 15.00 5.08
C GLY A 34 -3.92 14.92 6.56
N ARG A 35 -3.93 13.71 7.12
CA ARG A 35 -4.16 13.48 8.55
C ARG A 35 -3.12 14.18 9.43
N VAL A 36 -1.85 14.09 9.04
CA VAL A 36 -0.74 14.73 9.77
C VAL A 36 -0.86 16.25 9.68
N ALA A 37 -1.18 16.80 8.51
CA ALA A 37 -1.37 18.24 8.35
C ALA A 37 -2.47 18.76 9.29
N GLU A 38 -3.60 18.06 9.39
CA GLU A 38 -4.67 18.39 10.33
C GLU A 38 -4.19 18.37 11.79
N GLU A 39 -3.43 17.34 12.18
CA GLU A 39 -2.88 17.25 13.54
C GLU A 39 -1.94 18.42 13.86
N ILE A 40 -1.07 18.83 12.94
CA ILE A 40 -0.12 19.93 13.19
C ILE A 40 -0.82 21.30 13.11
N VAL A 41 -1.89 21.46 12.32
CA VAL A 41 -2.57 22.76 12.15
C VAL A 41 -3.66 22.97 13.21
N PHE A 42 -4.51 21.97 13.43
CA PHE A 42 -5.69 22.08 14.30
C PHE A 42 -5.49 21.40 15.66
N GLY A 43 -4.44 20.58 15.83
CA GLY A 43 -4.18 19.86 17.09
C GLY A 43 -5.14 18.68 17.34
N GLU A 44 -6.06 18.40 16.42
CA GLU A 44 -7.09 17.38 16.58
C GLU A 44 -7.19 16.44 15.38
N ALA A 45 -7.93 15.35 15.58
CA ALA A 45 -8.17 14.32 14.59
C ALA A 45 -9.54 14.49 13.93
N SER A 46 -9.57 14.59 12.60
CA SER A 46 -10.82 14.48 11.86
C SER A 46 -11.08 13.04 11.39
N THR A 47 -12.33 12.76 11.02
CA THR A 47 -12.72 11.52 10.34
C THR A 47 -12.49 11.58 8.82
N GLY A 48 -12.05 12.72 8.28
CA GLY A 48 -11.90 12.96 6.84
C GLY A 48 -10.84 12.08 6.17
N ALA A 49 -9.80 11.68 6.91
CA ALA A 49 -8.71 10.85 6.40
C ALA A 49 -9.02 9.34 6.34
N HIS A 50 -10.26 8.91 6.58
CA HIS A 50 -10.63 7.49 6.63
C HIS A 50 -10.23 6.71 5.36
N ASN A 51 -10.57 7.25 4.18
CA ASN A 51 -10.24 6.62 2.90
C ASN A 51 -8.71 6.54 2.68
N ASP A 52 -7.95 7.53 3.17
CA ASP A 52 -6.49 7.53 3.05
C ASP A 52 -5.86 6.46 3.92
N PHE A 53 -6.35 6.27 5.15
CA PHE A 53 -5.93 5.16 6.01
C PHE A 53 -6.24 3.80 5.41
N GLN A 54 -7.44 3.62 4.83
CA GLN A 54 -7.81 2.37 4.17
C GLN A 54 -6.84 2.05 3.01
N ARG A 55 -6.53 3.05 2.18
CA ARG A 55 -5.60 2.90 1.06
C ARG A 55 -4.17 2.63 1.54
N ALA A 56 -3.69 3.38 2.52
CA ALA A 56 -2.36 3.24 3.10
C ALA A 56 -2.16 1.84 3.69
N THR A 57 -3.12 1.38 4.50
CA THR A 57 -3.11 0.05 5.13
C THR A 57 -3.18 -1.05 4.08
N GLY A 58 -3.98 -0.88 3.03
CA GLY A 58 -4.05 -1.82 1.92
C GLY A 58 -2.73 -1.93 1.13
N ILE A 59 -2.01 -0.83 0.94
CA ILE A 59 -0.68 -0.86 0.32
C ILE A 59 0.32 -1.56 1.24
N ALA A 60 0.36 -1.20 2.53
CA ALA A 60 1.24 -1.82 3.51
C ALA A 60 1.02 -3.34 3.61
N ARG A 61 -0.25 -3.79 3.60
CA ARG A 61 -0.58 -5.21 3.58
C ARG A 61 0.03 -5.89 2.35
N ARG A 62 -0.21 -5.36 1.14
CA ARG A 62 0.34 -5.94 -0.10
C ARG A 62 1.87 -5.93 -0.14
N MET A 63 2.52 -4.89 0.40
CA MET A 63 3.98 -4.85 0.53
C MET A 63 4.49 -6.06 1.32
N VAL A 64 3.83 -6.40 2.42
CA VAL A 64 4.23 -7.51 3.29
C VAL A 64 3.78 -8.86 2.73
N THR A 65 2.54 -8.98 2.27
CA THR A 65 1.92 -10.27 1.92
C THR A 65 2.10 -10.68 0.47
N GLU A 66 2.11 -9.73 -0.48
CA GLU A 66 2.13 -10.03 -1.91
C GLU A 66 3.51 -9.78 -2.53
N PHE A 67 4.20 -8.74 -2.10
CA PHE A 67 5.45 -8.29 -2.71
C PHE A 67 6.70 -8.72 -1.94
N GLY A 68 6.56 -9.34 -0.76
CA GLY A 68 7.69 -9.82 0.04
C GLY A 68 8.66 -8.69 0.45
N MET A 69 8.15 -7.47 0.67
CA MET A 69 8.93 -6.27 0.99
C MET A 69 9.18 -6.08 2.50
N SER A 70 9.00 -7.13 3.30
CA SER A 70 9.35 -7.17 4.72
C SER A 70 10.73 -7.80 4.91
N ASP A 71 11.60 -7.12 5.64
CA ASP A 71 12.94 -7.62 5.93
C ASP A 71 12.90 -8.77 6.96
N LYS A 72 11.85 -8.82 7.80
CA LYS A 72 11.64 -9.85 8.82
C LYS A 72 11.01 -11.13 8.28
N LEU A 73 9.98 -11.01 7.44
CA LEU A 73 9.29 -12.15 6.83
C LEU A 73 9.97 -12.64 5.55
N GLY A 74 10.85 -11.82 4.97
CA GLY A 74 11.58 -12.14 3.76
C GLY A 74 10.71 -12.12 2.49
N PRO A 75 11.27 -12.56 1.35
CA PRO A 75 10.62 -12.51 0.05
C PRO A 75 9.63 -13.66 -0.14
N MET A 76 8.65 -13.78 0.76
CA MET A 76 7.59 -14.79 0.72
C MET A 76 6.24 -14.15 0.43
N GLN A 77 5.38 -14.92 -0.25
CA GLN A 77 4.00 -14.53 -0.52
C GLN A 77 3.07 -15.24 0.47
N PHE A 78 2.19 -14.47 1.09
CA PHE A 78 1.21 -14.91 2.08
C PHE A 78 -0.21 -14.71 1.55
N GLY A 79 -1.12 -15.66 1.81
CA GLY A 79 -2.54 -15.52 1.45
C GLY A 79 -2.88 -15.68 -0.03
N SER A 80 -1.92 -16.13 -0.86
CA SER A 80 -2.23 -16.56 -2.22
C SER A 80 -2.80 -17.97 -2.18
N SER A 81 -4.07 -18.12 -2.54
CA SER A 81 -4.65 -19.41 -2.87
C SER A 81 -3.74 -20.10 -3.88
N GLN A 82 -3.07 -21.17 -3.47
CA GLN A 82 -2.49 -22.09 -4.42
C GLN A 82 -3.61 -22.58 -5.33
N GLY A 83 -3.40 -22.47 -6.64
CA GLY A 83 -4.16 -23.23 -7.63
C GLY A 83 -5.39 -22.52 -8.17
N GLY A 84 -5.25 -22.01 -9.40
CA GLY A 84 -6.40 -21.72 -10.23
C GLY A 84 -7.23 -22.96 -10.47
N GLN A 85 -8.45 -22.98 -9.94
CA GLN A 85 -9.66 -23.43 -10.63
C GLN A 85 -10.86 -23.05 -9.77
N VAL A 86 -11.43 -21.88 -10.06
CA VAL A 86 -12.79 -21.51 -9.64
C VAL A 86 -13.74 -22.37 -10.47
N PHE A 87 -13.88 -23.65 -10.11
CA PHE A 87 -14.89 -24.54 -10.69
C PHE A 87 -15.98 -24.80 -9.65
N LEU A 88 -17.14 -24.19 -9.92
CA LEU A 88 -18.45 -24.41 -9.30
C LEU A 88 -18.51 -24.53 -7.76
N GLY A 89 -18.82 -23.40 -7.13
CA GLY A 89 -19.80 -23.38 -6.04
C GLY A 89 -19.35 -24.00 -4.72
N ARG A 90 -18.20 -23.57 -4.18
CA ARG A 90 -17.84 -23.87 -2.80
C ARG A 90 -17.19 -22.69 -2.08
N ASP A 91 -17.60 -22.56 -0.84
CA ASP A 91 -17.49 -21.47 0.13
C ASP A 91 -16.25 -20.56 0.09
N PHE A 92 -16.51 -19.27 0.26
CA PHE A 92 -15.58 -18.13 0.38
C PHE A 92 -14.68 -18.15 1.63
N HIS A 93 -14.16 -19.30 2.05
CA HIS A 93 -13.09 -19.33 3.04
C HIS A 93 -11.76 -19.32 2.31
N SER A 94 -11.25 -18.12 2.05
CA SER A 94 -9.83 -17.92 1.77
C SER A 94 -9.06 -18.40 3.01
N GLU A 95 -8.69 -19.67 3.05
CA GLU A 95 -7.85 -20.20 4.11
C GLU A 95 -6.55 -19.39 4.14
N GLN A 96 -6.25 -18.80 5.29
CA GLN A 96 -4.97 -18.14 5.51
C GLN A 96 -3.89 -19.23 5.45
N ASN A 97 -3.06 -19.20 4.40
CA ASN A 97 -1.97 -20.17 4.19
C ASN A 97 -0.77 -19.93 5.13
N TYR A 98 -1.00 -19.43 6.35
CA TYR A 98 0.04 -19.09 7.31
C TYR A 98 -0.49 -19.22 8.75
N SER A 99 0.42 -19.47 9.70
CA SER A 99 0.07 -19.65 11.11
C SER A 99 -0.29 -18.34 11.78
N ASP A 100 -0.96 -18.41 12.93
CA ASP A 100 -1.27 -17.24 13.77
C ASP A 100 -0.02 -16.43 14.13
N ALA A 101 1.12 -17.10 14.32
CA ALA A 101 2.39 -16.43 14.57
C ALA A 101 2.81 -15.57 13.37
N ILE A 102 2.67 -16.07 12.14
CA ILE A 102 2.96 -15.30 10.93
C ILE A 102 1.92 -14.19 10.72
N ALA A 103 0.65 -14.44 11.03
CA ALA A 103 -0.40 -13.42 10.98
C ALA A 103 -0.05 -12.22 11.89
N HIS A 104 0.37 -12.51 13.12
CA HIS A 104 0.83 -11.51 14.07
C HIS A 104 2.04 -10.72 13.53
N GLU A 105 3.00 -11.43 12.95
CA GLU A 105 4.19 -10.79 12.35
C GLU A 105 3.83 -9.87 11.18
N ILE A 106 2.88 -10.27 10.32
CA ILE A 106 2.37 -9.42 9.24
C ILE A 106 1.77 -8.13 9.82
N ASP A 107 0.96 -8.22 10.86
CA ASP A 107 0.32 -7.06 11.47
C ASP A 107 1.36 -6.11 12.13
N VAL A 108 2.41 -6.66 12.76
CA VAL A 108 3.52 -5.88 13.34
C VAL A 108 4.31 -5.15 12.26
N GLU A 109 4.63 -5.83 11.15
CA GLU A 109 5.34 -5.23 10.01
C GLU A 109 4.50 -4.12 9.37
N MET A 110 3.20 -4.35 9.16
CA MET A 110 2.28 -3.34 8.66
C MET A 110 2.22 -2.13 9.59
N GLN A 111 2.12 -2.34 10.90
CA GLN A 111 2.10 -1.26 11.88
C GLN A 111 3.39 -0.44 11.84
N THR A 112 4.54 -1.10 11.68
CA THR A 112 5.85 -0.45 11.56
C THR A 112 5.91 0.44 10.33
N ILE A 113 5.53 -0.09 9.15
CA ILE A 113 5.48 0.67 7.89
C ILE A 113 4.62 1.94 8.03
N ILE A 114 3.42 1.81 8.60
CA ILE A 114 2.50 2.93 8.75
C ILE A 114 3.06 3.97 9.73
N LYS A 115 3.64 3.55 10.87
CA LYS A 115 4.25 4.45 11.84
C LYS A 115 5.42 5.23 11.24
N ASP A 116 6.29 4.56 10.50
CA ASP A 116 7.45 5.19 9.88
C ASP A 116 7.04 6.21 8.82
N CYS A 117 6.07 5.86 7.96
CA CYS A 117 5.52 6.80 6.97
C CYS A 117 4.82 7.99 7.64
N TYR A 118 4.10 7.77 8.74
CA TYR A 118 3.45 8.84 9.50
C TYR A 118 4.49 9.80 10.11
N ALA A 119 5.54 9.25 10.73
CA ALA A 119 6.65 10.01 11.30
C ALA A 119 7.38 10.82 10.21
N ARG A 120 7.63 10.21 9.04
CA ARG A 120 8.23 10.88 7.89
C ARG A 120 7.35 12.02 7.36
N ALA A 121 6.04 11.80 7.23
CA ALA A 121 5.10 12.84 6.84
C ALA A 121 5.11 14.01 7.85
N LYS A 122 5.14 13.70 9.15
CA LYS A 122 5.21 14.71 10.21
C LYS A 122 6.50 15.52 10.16
N GLN A 123 7.63 14.86 9.93
CA GLN A 123 8.91 15.53 9.75
C GLN A 123 8.86 16.48 8.54
N ILE A 124 8.45 15.99 7.36
CA ILE A 124 8.39 16.79 6.13
C ILE A 124 7.47 18.01 6.31
N LEU A 125 6.28 17.82 6.88
CA LEU A 125 5.32 18.90 7.07
C LEU A 125 5.76 19.91 8.13
N THR A 126 6.52 19.47 9.14
CA THR A 126 7.10 20.37 10.14
C THR A 126 8.26 21.17 9.54
N GLU A 127 9.15 20.54 8.78
CA GLU A 127 10.25 21.22 8.07
C GLU A 127 9.75 22.22 7.02
N LYS A 128 8.56 21.98 6.46
CA LYS A 128 7.91 22.84 5.47
C LYS A 128 6.73 23.61 6.03
N ARG A 129 6.71 23.88 7.35
CA ARG A 129 5.58 24.53 8.04
C ARG A 129 5.15 25.83 7.39
N ASP A 130 6.11 26.66 6.99
CA ASP A 130 5.82 27.94 6.34
C ASP A 130 4.98 27.78 5.07
N LYS A 131 5.26 26.73 4.27
CA LYS A 131 4.51 26.44 3.04
C LYS A 131 3.13 25.86 3.35
N LEU A 132 3.04 25.03 4.39
CA LEU A 132 1.78 24.46 4.84
C LEU A 132 0.81 25.57 5.29
N ASP A 133 1.30 26.54 6.06
CA ASP A 133 0.49 27.65 6.57
C ASP A 133 0.02 28.60 5.45
N ILE A 134 0.78 28.74 4.36
CA ILE A 134 0.36 29.51 3.17
C ILE A 134 -0.81 28.82 2.47
N ILE A 135 -0.72 27.50 2.27
CA ILE A 135 -1.75 26.72 1.59
C ILE A 135 -3.03 26.65 2.44
N ALA A 136 -2.90 26.54 3.77
CA ALA A 136 -4.05 26.46 4.68
C ALA A 136 -4.82 27.79 4.83
N LYS A 137 -4.20 28.93 4.51
CA LYS A 137 -4.82 30.27 4.60
C LYS A 137 -5.49 30.75 3.31
N THR A 138 -5.37 29.99 2.22
CA THR A 138 -5.99 30.30 0.93
C THR A 138 -7.33 29.56 0.81
#